data_AF-A0A7D5N8D2-F1
#
_entry.id   AF-A0A7D5N8D2-F1
#
_cell.length_a   1.000
_cell.length_b   1.000
_cell.length_c   1.000
_cell.angle_alpha   90.00
_cell.angle_beta   90.00
_cell.angle_gamma   90.00
#
_symmetry.space_group_name_H-M   'P 1'
#
loop_
_entity.id
_entity.type
_entity.pdbx_description
1 polymer ?
#
loop_
_entity_poly.entity_id
_entity_poly.type
_entity_poly.pdbx_seq_one_letter_code
_entity_poly.pdbx_strand_id
1 'polypeptide(L)'
;MWDVTGSQPAMPTLACWETAAFNHTTCMWDVTGSQPAMPTLACWETASFNHTTCMWDVTGSQPAMPTLACWETASFNHTTCMWDVTGSQPAMPTLACWETASFNHTTCMWDVTGSQPAMPTLACWETASFNHTTCMWDVTGSQPAMPTLACWETASFNHTTCMWDVTGSQPAMPTPLVGKLLHLTIPLVCGM
;
A
#
# COMPACT_ATOMS: atom_id res chain seq x y z
N MET A 1 -18.43 6.37 106.76
CA MET A 1 -18.72 5.63 105.52
C MET A 1 -18.31 6.56 104.40
N TRP A 2 -17.25 6.22 103.66
CA TRP A 2 -16.80 7.04 102.53
C TRP A 2 -17.48 6.46 101.28
N ASP A 3 -18.23 7.29 100.58
CA ASP A 3 -18.84 6.92 99.29
C ASP A 3 -17.80 7.14 98.20
N VAL A 4 -17.39 6.07 97.53
CA VAL A 4 -16.48 6.14 96.39
C VAL A 4 -17.33 6.33 95.14
N THR A 5 -17.50 7.57 94.70
CA THR A 5 -18.20 7.89 93.45
C THR A 5 -17.22 7.91 92.28
N GLY A 6 -17.05 6.78 91.60
CA GLY A 6 -16.34 6.69 90.32
C GLY A 6 -17.31 6.34 89.19
N SER A 7 -17.30 7.09 88.10
CA SER A 7 -18.06 6.77 86.88
C SER A 7 -17.13 6.20 85.80
N GLN A 8 -17.58 5.16 85.10
CA GLN A 8 -16.83 4.61 83.95
C GLN A 8 -16.61 5.69 82.88
N PRO A 9 -15.40 5.82 82.31
CA PRO A 9 -15.14 6.76 81.23
C PRO A 9 -15.97 6.41 79.98
N ALA A 10 -16.40 7.44 79.25
CA ALA A 10 -17.18 7.28 78.02
C ALA A 10 -16.42 6.40 77.00
N MET A 11 -17.16 5.57 76.27
CA MET A 11 -16.61 4.75 75.20
C MET A 11 -16.03 5.66 74.09
N PRO A 12 -14.82 5.36 73.57
CA PRO A 12 -14.25 6.13 72.47
C PRO A 12 -15.08 5.97 71.19
N THR A 13 -15.03 6.99 70.32
CA THR A 13 -15.53 6.84 68.95
C THR A 13 -14.58 5.93 68.19
N LEU A 14 -15.10 4.86 67.61
CA LEU A 14 -14.31 3.87 66.87
C LEU A 14 -14.40 4.11 65.37
N ALA A 15 -13.28 3.96 64.69
CA ALA A 15 -13.32 3.70 63.25
C ALA A 15 -13.95 2.32 63.01
N CYS A 16 -14.46 2.10 61.80
CA CYS A 16 -15.23 0.91 61.52
C CYS A 16 -14.38 -0.39 61.52
N TRP A 17 -13.04 -0.28 61.47
CA TRP A 17 -12.07 -1.37 61.60
C TRP A 17 -11.51 -1.54 63.03
N GLU A 18 -12.02 -0.78 64.00
CA GLU A 18 -11.57 -0.81 65.38
C GLU A 18 -12.58 -1.51 66.29
N THR A 19 -12.07 -2.11 67.36
CA THR A 19 -12.85 -2.68 68.45
C THR A 19 -12.30 -2.13 69.76
N ALA A 20 -13.17 -1.91 70.75
CA ALA A 20 -12.75 -1.50 72.10
C ALA A 20 -13.21 -2.52 73.13
N ALA A 21 -12.31 -2.85 74.06
CA ALA A 21 -12.60 -3.67 75.23
C ALA A 21 -12.27 -2.86 76.50
N PHE A 22 -13.16 -2.88 77.49
CA PHE A 22 -12.90 -2.19 78.75
C PHE A 22 -12.02 -3.05 79.66
N ASN A 23 -10.91 -2.47 80.11
CA ASN A 23 -9.97 -3.15 81.00
C ASN A 23 -10.25 -2.78 82.46
N HIS A 24 -10.80 -3.72 83.22
CA HIS A 24 -11.17 -3.50 84.62
C HIS A 24 -9.99 -3.31 85.58
N THR A 25 -8.76 -3.64 85.16
CA THR A 25 -7.55 -3.47 85.98
C THR A 25 -6.99 -2.07 85.85
N THR A 26 -6.96 -1.54 84.63
CA THR A 26 -6.44 -0.19 84.34
C THR A 26 -7.53 0.88 84.34
N CYS A 27 -8.81 0.47 84.36
CA CYS A 27 -9.99 1.32 84.23
C CYS A 27 -9.99 2.18 82.95
N MET A 28 -9.42 1.66 81.86
CA MET A 28 -9.33 2.31 80.55
C MET A 28 -9.92 1.43 79.43
N TRP A 29 -10.24 2.04 78.30
CA TRP A 29 -10.62 1.33 77.08
C TRP A 29 -9.37 0.96 76.27
N ASP A 30 -9.18 -0.33 76.01
CA ASP A 30 -8.16 -0.84 75.10
C ASP A 30 -8.76 -0.92 73.69
N VAL A 31 -8.25 -0.11 72.77
CA VAL A 31 -8.68 -0.09 71.36
C VAL A 31 -7.71 -0.91 70.50
N THR A 32 -8.24 -1.82 69.70
CA THR A 32 -7.47 -2.66 68.77
C THR A 32 -8.10 -2.67 67.38
N GLY A 33 -7.27 -2.79 66.35
CA GLY A 33 -7.70 -2.81 64.96
C GLY A 33 -6.67 -2.13 64.05
N SER A 34 -6.71 -2.46 62.75
CA SER A 34 -5.87 -1.79 61.75
C SER A 34 -6.68 -1.60 60.47
N GLN A 35 -6.59 -0.41 59.88
CA GLN A 35 -7.26 -0.13 58.62
C GLN A 35 -6.74 -1.08 57.52
N PRO A 36 -7.62 -1.65 56.68
CA PRO A 36 -7.19 -2.41 55.51
C PRO A 36 -6.28 -1.58 54.61
N ALA A 37 -5.17 -2.18 54.16
CA ALA A 37 -4.26 -1.53 53.23
C ALA A 37 -4.97 -1.15 51.93
N MET A 38 -4.59 0.00 51.37
CA MET A 38 -5.10 0.42 50.06
C MET A 38 -4.68 -0.60 48.99
N PRO A 39 -5.60 -0.99 48.09
CA PRO A 39 -5.27 -1.90 47.00
C PRO A 39 -4.28 -1.25 46.02
N THR A 40 -3.46 -2.08 45.37
CA THR A 40 -2.68 -1.64 44.20
C THR A 40 -3.64 -1.36 43.05
N LEU A 41 -3.57 -0.17 42.47
CA LEU A 41 -4.44 0.27 41.39
C LEU A 41 -3.75 0.18 40.04
N ALA A 42 -4.49 -0.26 39.03
CA ALA A 42 -4.14 0.05 37.65
C ALA A 42 -4.28 1.55 37.42
N CYS A 43 -3.61 2.06 36.38
CA CYS A 43 -3.56 3.50 36.16
C CYS A 43 -4.91 4.10 35.71
N TRP A 44 -5.86 3.27 35.28
CA TRP A 44 -7.25 3.64 34.96
C TRP A 44 -8.23 3.41 36.13
N GLU A 45 -7.74 3.03 37.31
CA GLU A 45 -8.55 2.76 38.48
C GLU A 45 -8.41 3.85 39.54
N THR A 46 -9.45 4.00 40.33
CA THR A 46 -9.50 4.85 41.52
C THR A 46 -10.08 4.04 42.67
N ALA A 47 -9.66 4.33 43.90
CA ALA A 47 -10.21 3.71 45.10
C ALA A 47 -10.69 4.74 46.11
N SER A 48 -11.84 4.46 46.73
CA SER A 48 -12.39 5.23 47.85
C SER A 48 -12.67 4.30 49.03
N PHE A 49 -12.29 4.71 50.24
CA PHE A 49 -12.56 3.91 51.43
C PHE A 49 -14.00 4.10 51.92
N ASN A 50 -14.72 2.99 52.12
CA ASN A 50 -16.09 2.99 52.60
C ASN A 50 -16.13 2.76 54.11
N HIS A 51 -16.43 3.82 54.87
CA HIS A 51 -16.49 3.77 56.34
C HIS A 51 -17.67 2.95 56.90
N THR A 52 -18.63 2.52 56.06
CA THR A 52 -19.75 1.67 56.49
C THR A 52 -19.40 0.19 56.38
N THR A 53 -18.76 -0.20 55.26
CA THR A 53 -18.39 -1.60 55.00
C THR A 53 -16.96 -1.93 55.43
N CYS A 54 -16.16 -0.92 55.74
CA CYS A 54 -14.74 -1.03 56.08
C CYS A 54 -13.89 -1.64 54.99
N MET A 55 -14.26 -1.40 53.73
CA MET A 55 -13.56 -1.90 52.56
C MET A 55 -13.23 -0.76 51.59
N TRP A 56 -12.28 -1.02 50.71
CA TRP A 56 -11.98 -0.14 49.58
C TRP A 56 -12.91 -0.46 48.43
N ASP A 57 -13.66 0.53 47.95
CA ASP A 57 -14.42 0.46 46.72
C ASP A 57 -13.52 0.92 45.57
N VAL A 58 -13.25 0.03 44.61
CA VAL A 58 -12.41 0.31 43.42
C VAL A 58 -13.31 0.50 42.20
N THR A 59 -13.09 1.59 41.46
CA THR A 59 -13.82 1.89 40.22
C THR A 59 -12.87 2.28 39.10
N GLY A 60 -13.25 1.97 37.87
CA GLY A 60 -12.44 2.25 36.68
C GLY A 60 -12.60 1.16 35.63
N SER A 61 -12.28 1.49 34.39
CA SER A 61 -12.29 0.52 33.28
C SER A 61 -11.15 0.84 32.33
N GLN A 62 -10.40 -0.18 31.92
CA GLN A 62 -9.34 0.00 30.95
C GLN A 62 -9.92 0.57 29.63
N PRO A 63 -9.29 1.57 29.01
CA PRO A 63 -9.68 2.02 27.69
C PRO A 63 -9.63 0.89 26.66
N ALA A 64 -10.66 0.80 25.82
CA ALA A 64 -10.71 -0.19 24.76
C ALA A 64 -9.53 -0.02 23.79
N MET A 65 -9.01 -1.14 23.30
CA MET A 65 -7.98 -1.12 22.26
C MET A 65 -8.52 -0.45 21.00
N PRO A 66 -7.76 0.45 20.35
CA PRO A 66 -8.19 1.09 19.11
C PRO A 66 -8.30 0.05 17.98
N THR A 67 -9.17 0.32 17.00
CA THR A 67 -9.17 -0.42 15.74
C THR A 67 -7.92 -0.07 14.94
N LEU A 68 -7.19 -1.08 14.49
CA LEU A 68 -5.92 -0.91 13.78
C LEU A 68 -6.09 -1.14 12.28
N ALA A 69 -5.38 -0.33 11.50
CA ALA A 69 -5.06 -0.72 10.14
C ALA A 69 -4.09 -1.91 10.16
N CYS A 70 -4.02 -2.65 9.06
CA CYS A 70 -3.26 -3.89 9.03
C CYS A 70 -1.73 -3.67 9.07
N TRP A 71 -1.27 -2.42 8.82
CA TRP A 71 0.12 -1.98 8.97
C TRP A 71 0.42 -1.31 10.32
N GLU A 72 -0.54 -1.31 11.24
CA GLU A 72 -0.41 -0.69 12.56
C GLU A 72 -0.31 -1.73 13.68
N THR A 73 0.31 -1.32 14.76
CA THR A 73 0.39 -2.07 16.02
C THR A 73 0.08 -1.12 17.18
N ALA A 74 -0.49 -1.65 18.27
CA ALA A 74 -0.74 -0.87 19.47
C ALA A 74 -0.13 -1.52 20.71
N SER A 75 0.37 -0.68 21.61
CA SER A 75 0.88 -1.06 22.92
C SER A 75 0.21 -0.20 23.99
N PHE A 76 -0.16 -0.79 25.13
CA PHE A 76 -0.76 -0.04 26.22
C PHE A 76 0.32 0.59 27.11
N ASN A 77 0.21 1.89 27.35
CA ASN A 77 1.13 2.63 28.18
C ASN A 77 0.57 2.77 29.59
N HIS A 78 1.15 2.04 30.55
CA HIS A 78 0.71 2.05 31.94
C HIS A 78 1.00 3.36 32.70
N THR A 79 1.80 4.27 32.12
CA THR A 79 2.07 5.59 32.72
C THR A 79 1.06 6.63 32.27
N THR A 80 0.70 6.65 30.99
CA THR A 80 -0.26 7.61 30.43
C THR A 80 -1.69 7.09 30.41
N CYS A 81 -1.89 5.79 30.64
CA CYS A 81 -3.16 5.08 30.57
C CYS A 81 -3.82 5.13 29.20
N MET A 82 -3.01 5.18 28.15
CA MET A 82 -3.48 5.27 26.77
C MET A 82 -2.81 4.19 25.90
N TRP A 83 -3.44 3.90 24.78
CA TRP A 83 -2.85 3.06 23.74
C TRP A 83 -1.96 3.92 22.84
N ASP A 84 -0.70 3.53 22.71
CA ASP A 84 0.24 4.09 21.75
C ASP A 84 0.16 3.26 20.46
N VAL A 85 -0.23 3.89 19.35
CA VAL A 85 -0.34 3.26 18.02
C VAL A 85 0.87 3.63 17.18
N THR A 86 1.52 2.63 16.58
CA THR A 86 2.67 2.82 15.69
C THR A 86 2.50 2.03 14.40
N GLY A 87 3.08 2.52 13.32
CA GLY A 87 2.98 1.92 11.98
C GLY A 87 2.81 2.98 10.90
N SER A 88 3.14 2.62 9.66
CA SER A 88 2.97 3.50 8.50
C SER A 88 2.54 2.67 7.31
N GLN A 89 1.55 3.14 6.55
CA GLN A 89 1.14 2.45 5.33
C GLN A 89 2.31 2.36 4.35
N PRO A 90 2.56 1.20 3.73
CA PRO A 90 3.55 1.09 2.66
C PRO A 90 3.25 2.06 1.52
N ALA A 91 4.29 2.74 1.04
CA ALA A 91 4.17 3.65 -0.10
C ALA A 91 3.66 2.91 -1.34
N MET A 92 2.83 3.59 -2.12
CA MET A 92 2.37 3.07 -3.41
C MET A 92 3.58 2.85 -4.34
N PRO A 93 3.68 1.71 -5.04
CA PRO A 93 4.77 1.46 -5.97
C PRO A 93 4.69 2.42 -7.18
N THR A 94 5.84 2.74 -7.76
CA THR A 94 5.90 3.40 -9.07
C THR A 94 5.35 2.44 -10.13
N LEU A 95 4.38 2.90 -10.91
CA LEU A 95 3.73 2.10 -11.94
C LEU A 95 4.26 2.42 -13.33
N ALA A 96 4.43 1.40 -14.15
CA ALA A 96 4.45 1.60 -15.58
C ALA A 96 3.06 2.06 -16.06
N CYS A 97 3.01 2.70 -17.21
CA CYS A 97 1.77 3.33 -17.66
C CYS A 97 0.69 2.31 -18.11
N TRP A 98 1.07 1.03 -18.27
CA TRP A 98 0.16 -0.11 -18.49
C TRP A 98 -0.19 -0.88 -17.21
N GLU A 99 0.26 -0.42 -16.05
CA GLU A 99 0.02 -1.06 -14.75
C GLU A 99 -0.99 -0.29 -13.92
N THR A 100 -1.63 -1.01 -13.01
CA THR A 100 -2.52 -0.48 -11.97
C THR A 100 -2.15 -1.13 -10.64
N ALA A 101 -2.39 -0.43 -9.53
CA ALA A 101 -2.17 -0.99 -8.20
C ALA A 101 -3.40 -0.81 -7.30
N SER A 102 -3.67 -1.84 -6.50
CA SER A 102 -4.70 -1.84 -5.47
C SER A 102 -4.11 -2.28 -4.14
N PHE A 103 -4.44 -1.58 -3.05
CA PHE A 103 -3.96 -1.95 -1.72
C PHE A 103 -4.81 -3.09 -1.14
N ASN A 104 -4.14 -4.15 -0.67
CA ASN A 104 -4.77 -5.29 -0.06
C ASN A 104 -4.73 -5.17 1.47
N HIS A 105 -5.89 -4.90 2.07
CA HIS A 105 -6.00 -4.73 3.52
C HIS A 105 -5.81 -6.02 4.34
N THR A 106 -5.79 -7.20 3.69
CA THR A 106 -5.53 -8.48 4.37
C THR A 106 -4.04 -8.80 4.41
N THR A 107 -3.32 -8.57 3.31
CA THR A 107 -1.88 -8.85 3.23
C THR A 107 -1.01 -7.64 3.57
N CYS A 108 -1.60 -6.44 3.66
CA CYS A 108 -0.94 -5.16 3.87
C CYS A 108 0.08 -4.79 2.79
N MET A 109 -0.18 -5.22 1.57
CA MET A 109 0.70 -4.98 0.42
C MET A 109 -0.09 -4.39 -0.75
N TRP A 110 0.64 -3.76 -1.66
CA TRP A 110 0.11 -3.34 -2.95
C TRP A 110 0.16 -4.50 -3.93
N ASP A 111 -1.00 -4.85 -4.49
CA ASP A 111 -1.11 -5.78 -5.61
C ASP A 111 -1.02 -4.97 -6.91
N VAL A 112 0.00 -5.25 -7.72
CA VAL A 112 0.22 -4.59 -9.03
C VAL A 112 -0.21 -5.53 -10.14
N THR A 113 -1.04 -5.03 -11.06
CA THR A 113 -1.53 -5.79 -12.21
C THR A 113 -1.41 -4.98 -13.50
N GLY A 114 -1.26 -5.67 -14.62
CA GLY A 114 -1.06 -5.07 -15.93
C GLY A 114 0.02 -5.81 -16.72
N SER A 115 -0.03 -5.69 -18.05
CA SER A 115 0.99 -6.25 -18.93
C SER A 115 1.28 -5.25 -20.05
N GLN A 116 2.56 -5.14 -20.39
CA GLN A 116 2.95 -4.26 -21.49
C GLN A 116 2.31 -4.77 -22.78
N PRO A 117 1.73 -3.90 -23.62
CA PRO A 117 1.24 -4.28 -24.93
C PRO A 117 2.37 -4.91 -25.77
N ALA A 118 2.06 -6.02 -26.45
CA ALA A 118 3.01 -6.69 -27.33
C ALA A 118 3.48 -5.73 -28.44
N MET A 119 4.76 -5.84 -28.80
CA MET A 119 5.31 -5.10 -29.93
C MET A 119 4.56 -5.46 -31.21
N PRO A 120 4.17 -4.49 -32.05
CA PRO A 120 3.51 -4.78 -33.32
C PRO A 120 4.44 -5.54 -34.25
N THR A 121 3.85 -6.36 -35.14
CA THR A 121 4.60 -6.94 -36.26
C THR A 121 5.01 -5.83 -37.22
N LEU A 122 6.29 -5.74 -37.53
CA LEU A 122 6.84 -4.69 -38.38
C LEU A 122 7.08 -5.21 -39.80
N ALA A 123 6.78 -4.38 -40.78
CA ALA A 123 7.39 -4.53 -42.09
C ALA A 123 8.90 -4.28 -41.99
N CYS A 124 9.67 -4.81 -42.94
CA CYS A 124 11.12 -4.79 -42.83
C CYS A 124 11.71 -3.36 -43.01
N TRP A 125 10.92 -2.40 -43.49
CA TRP A 125 11.24 -0.97 -43.58
C TRP A 125 10.70 -0.14 -42.40
N GLU A 126 10.11 -0.78 -41.39
CA GLU A 126 9.52 -0.12 -40.22
C GLU A 126 10.36 -0.33 -38.97
N THR A 127 10.21 0.59 -38.03
CA THR A 127 10.76 0.52 -36.68
C THR A 127 9.67 0.92 -35.69
N ALA A 128 9.74 0.40 -34.46
CA ALA A 128 8.81 0.80 -33.40
C ALA A 128 9.54 1.20 -32.12
N SER A 129 9.00 2.20 -31.44
CA SER A 129 9.44 2.65 -30.12
C SER A 129 8.24 2.70 -29.18
N PHE A 130 8.44 2.28 -27.92
CA PHE A 130 7.35 2.31 -26.95
C PHE A 130 7.28 3.69 -26.28
N ASN A 131 6.11 4.29 -26.30
CA ASN A 131 5.86 5.59 -25.70
C ASN A 131 5.26 5.43 -24.30
N HIS A 132 6.08 5.70 -23.28
CA HIS A 132 5.68 5.59 -21.88
C HIS A 132 4.62 6.62 -21.43
N THR A 133 4.32 7.63 -22.25
CA THR A 133 3.28 8.62 -21.94
C THR A 133 1.91 8.18 -22.47
N THR A 134 1.86 7.67 -23.70
CA THR A 134 0.61 7.22 -24.34
C THR A 134 0.32 5.74 -24.12
N CYS A 135 1.29 4.98 -23.61
CA CYS A 135 1.24 3.53 -23.41
C CYS A 135 1.03 2.72 -24.68
N MET A 136 1.53 3.23 -25.80
CA MET A 136 1.39 2.59 -27.11
C MET A 136 2.73 2.52 -27.82
N TRP A 137 2.81 1.62 -28.80
CA TRP A 137 3.92 1.55 -29.73
C TRP A 137 3.73 2.58 -30.84
N ASP A 138 4.69 3.46 -31.02
CA ASP A 138 4.78 4.37 -32.16
C ASP A 138 5.58 3.68 -33.26
N VAL A 139 4.95 3.41 -34.41
CA VAL A 139 5.57 2.78 -35.59
C VAL A 139 5.94 3.85 -36.61
N THR A 140 7.19 3.81 -37.09
CA THR A 140 7.70 4.74 -38.10
C THR A 140 8.43 3.99 -39.21
N GLY A 141 8.40 4.51 -40.42
CA GLY A 141 9.01 3.89 -41.60
C GLY A 141 8.18 4.16 -42.85
N SER A 142 8.77 3.95 -44.01
CA SER A 142 8.05 4.07 -45.28
C SER A 142 8.66 3.08 -46.27
N GLN A 143 7.81 2.36 -46.99
CA GLN A 143 8.28 1.41 -47.99
C GLN A 143 9.06 2.16 -49.07
N PRO A 144 10.23 1.64 -49.49
CA PRO A 144 10.94 2.20 -50.64
C PRO A 144 10.05 2.24 -51.87
N ALA A 145 10.05 3.38 -52.57
CA ALA A 145 9.28 3.53 -53.80
C ALA A 145 9.71 2.49 -54.85
N MET A 146 8.73 1.98 -55.59
CA MET A 146 9.01 1.08 -56.71
C MET A 146 9.91 1.78 -57.74
N PRO A 147 10.97 1.12 -58.24
CA PRO A 147 11.85 1.70 -59.24
C PRO A 147 11.09 1.89 -60.56
N THR A 148 11.48 2.90 -61.34
CA THR A 148 11.00 3.07 -62.72
C THR A 148 11.52 1.94 -63.59
N LEU A 149 10.63 1.28 -64.33
CA LEU A 149 10.96 0.11 -65.16
C LEU A 149 10.94 0.42 -66.66
N ALA A 150 11.84 -0.22 -67.40
CA ALA A 150 11.70 -0.33 -68.86
C ALA A 150 10.58 -1.33 -69.23
N CYS A 151 10.05 -1.25 -70.46
CA CYS A 151 9.00 -2.18 -70.94
C CYS A 151 9.36 -3.68 -70.88
N TRP A 152 10.63 -4.02 -70.75
CA TRP A 152 11.13 -5.41 -70.67
C TRP A 152 11.57 -5.82 -69.26
N GLU A 153 11.31 -4.98 -68.25
CA GLU A 153 11.67 -5.23 -66.86
C GLU A 153 10.43 -5.50 -66.00
N THR A 154 10.65 -6.25 -64.92
CA THR A 154 9.69 -6.52 -63.85
C THR A 154 10.37 -6.32 -62.51
N ALA A 155 9.63 -5.87 -61.50
CA ALA A 155 10.16 -5.73 -60.14
C ALA A 155 9.31 -6.50 -59.12
N SER A 156 9.98 -7.13 -58.17
CA SER A 156 9.36 -7.77 -57.00
C SER A 156 10.00 -7.25 -55.72
N PHE A 157 9.19 -6.93 -54.72
CA PHE A 157 9.71 -6.47 -53.44
C PHE A 157 10.18 -7.65 -52.58
N ASN A 158 11.41 -7.57 -52.08
CA ASN A 158 12.00 -8.56 -51.22
C ASN A 158 11.82 -8.16 -49.74
N HIS A 159 10.91 -8.85 -49.05
CA HIS A 159 10.60 -8.58 -47.64
C HIS A 159 11.73 -8.94 -46.66
N THR A 160 12.78 -9.62 -47.12
CA THR A 160 13.96 -9.95 -46.29
C THR A 160 15.04 -8.88 -46.39
N THR A 161 15.34 -8.40 -47.60
CA THR A 161 16.37 -7.36 -47.82
C THR A 161 15.81 -5.95 -47.81
N CYS A 162 14.49 -5.80 -47.84
CA CYS A 162 13.79 -4.51 -47.93
C CYS A 162 14.10 -3.70 -49.17
N MET A 163 14.39 -4.38 -50.28
CA MET A 163 14.72 -3.75 -51.55
C MET A 163 13.87 -4.33 -52.67
N TRP A 164 13.77 -3.56 -53.76
CA TRP A 164 13.18 -4.03 -55.00
C TRP A 164 14.21 -4.80 -55.81
N ASP A 165 13.89 -6.04 -56.14
CA ASP A 165 14.66 -6.85 -57.08
C ASP A 165 14.09 -6.63 -58.49
N VAL A 166 14.92 -6.12 -59.41
CA VAL A 166 14.53 -5.85 -60.82
C VAL A 166 15.13 -6.92 -61.73
N THR A 167 14.29 -7.53 -62.57
CA THR A 167 14.71 -8.53 -63.56
C THR A 167 14.15 -8.20 -64.93
N GLY A 168 14.92 -8.49 -65.99
CA GLY A 168 14.54 -8.20 -67.36
C GLY A 168 15.72 -8.36 -68.31
N SER A 169 15.45 -8.47 -69.61
CA SER A 169 16.51 -8.50 -70.63
C SER A 169 16.05 -7.69 -71.81
N GLN A 170 16.86 -6.71 -72.21
CA GLN A 170 16.54 -5.86 -73.34
C GLN A 170 16.50 -6.71 -74.62
N PRO A 171 15.41 -6.65 -75.41
CA PRO A 171 15.36 -7.30 -76.71
C PRO A 171 16.46 -6.76 -77.62
N ALA A 172 17.10 -7.65 -78.40
CA ALA A 172 18.08 -7.24 -79.39
C ALA A 172 17.46 -6.23 -80.36
N MET A 173 18.18 -5.14 -80.63
CA MET A 173 17.71 -4.11 -81.54
C MET A 173 17.49 -4.73 -82.94
N PRO A 174 16.34 -4.52 -83.59
CA PRO A 174 16.12 -5.06 -84.92
C PRO A 174 17.14 -4.47 -85.88
N THR A 175 17.86 -5.34 -86.61
CA THR A 175 18.81 -4.93 -87.65
C THR A 175 18.05 -4.14 -88.71
N PRO A 176 18.46 -2.90 -89.04
CA PRO A 176 17.72 -2.09 -90.00
C PRO A 176 17.76 -2.75 -91.38
N LEU A 177 16.58 -3.11 -91.91
CA LEU A 177 16.41 -3.34 -93.33
C LEU A 177 16.61 -1.98 -94.04
N VAL A 178 17.55 -1.93 -94.97
CA VAL A 178 17.93 -0.72 -95.71
C VAL A 178 16.69 -0.09 -96.34
N GLY A 179 16.30 1.10 -95.89
CA GLY A 179 15.31 1.96 -96.59
C GLY A 179 14.11 2.50 -95.79
N LYS A 180 13.99 2.30 -94.47
CA LYS A 180 12.88 2.87 -93.69
C LYS A 180 13.38 3.74 -92.53
N LEU A 181 12.85 4.98 -92.44
CA LEU A 181 13.17 5.98 -91.42
C LEU A 181 13.08 5.37 -90.01
N LEU A 182 14.22 5.28 -89.32
CA LEU A 182 14.30 4.83 -87.94
C LEU A 182 13.67 5.92 -87.06
N HIS A 183 12.43 5.76 -86.62
CA HIS A 183 11.94 6.53 -85.48
C HIS A 183 12.70 6.00 -84.27
N LEU A 184 13.63 6.83 -83.75
CA LEU A 184 14.40 6.55 -82.55
C LEU A 184 13.44 6.05 -81.46
N THR A 185 13.60 4.79 -81.07
CA THR A 185 12.94 4.23 -79.89
C THR A 185 13.51 4.95 -78.67
N ILE A 186 12.78 5.95 -78.19
CA ILE A 186 12.81 6.34 -76.79
C ILE A 186 12.54 5.05 -76.01
N PRO A 187 13.34 4.68 -75.00
CA PRO A 187 12.95 3.59 -74.10
C PRO A 187 11.60 4.02 -73.52
N LEU A 188 10.52 3.40 -74.00
CA LEU A 188 9.20 3.60 -73.46
C LEU A 188 9.31 3.13 -72.01
N VAL A 189 9.33 4.10 -71.10
CA VAL A 189 8.97 3.83 -69.71
C VAL A 189 7.52 3.39 -69.79
N CYS A 190 7.25 2.10 -69.53
CA CYS A 190 5.88 1.68 -69.39
C CYS A 190 5.40 2.30 -68.08
N GLY A 191 4.48 3.27 -68.17
CA GLY A 191 3.95 3.96 -67.00
C GLY A 191 3.30 2.98 -66.02
N MET A 192 3.35 3.38 -64.75
CA MET A 192 2.77 2.72 -63.57
C MET A 192 1.34 2.20 -63.79
#